data_AF-A0A2W5W9H1-F1
#
_entry.id   AF-A0A2W5W9H1-F1
#
_cell.length_a   1.000
_cell.length_b   1.000
_cell.length_c   1.000
_cell.angle_alpha   90.00
_cell.angle_beta   90.00
_cell.angle_gamma   90.00
#
_symmetry.space_group_name_H-M   'P 1'
#
loop_
_entity.id
_entity.type
_entity.pdbx_description
1 polymer ?
#
loop_
_entity_poly.entity_id
_entity_poly.type
_entity_poly.pdbx_seq_one_letter_code
_entity_poly.pdbx_strand_id
1 'polypeptide(L)'
;MDSKLLARLGAIVFVAIAITMTAIEMARAPEPPRGESAAIADISASTDPLLIELRRCQSLGQAGASDADCLRAWAENRRRFLAPGARPAARIPDGAIPMEN
;
A
#
# COMPACT_ATOMS: atom_id res chain seq x y z
N MET A 1 -24.14 38.36 -2.30
CA MET A 1 -23.12 37.36 -1.93
C MET A 1 -21.92 38.11 -1.41
N ASP A 2 -21.54 37.88 -0.15
CA ASP A 2 -20.39 38.53 0.47
C ASP A 2 -19.08 37.94 -0.09
N SER A 3 -18.68 38.43 -1.26
CA SER A 3 -17.44 38.05 -1.94
C SER A 3 -16.21 38.13 -1.03
N LYS A 4 -16.21 39.07 -0.07
CA LYS A 4 -15.19 39.21 0.95
C LYS A 4 -15.16 38.04 1.94
N LEU A 5 -16.31 37.46 2.31
CA LEU A 5 -16.37 36.27 3.15
C LEU A 5 -15.89 35.04 2.39
N LEU A 6 -16.27 34.90 1.12
CA LEU A 6 -15.82 33.81 0.26
C LEU A 6 -14.30 33.83 0.03
N ALA A 7 -13.73 35.02 -0.23
CA ALA A 7 -12.28 35.18 -0.38
C ALA A 7 -11.52 34.82 0.91
N ARG A 8 -12.04 35.24 2.06
CA ARG A 8 -11.44 34.92 3.37
C ARG A 8 -11.50 33.42 3.66
N LEU A 9 -12.63 32.78 3.36
CA LEU A 9 -12.79 31.34 3.54
C LEU A 9 -11.83 30.57 2.63
N GLY A 10 -11.72 30.95 1.36
CA GLY A 10 -10.78 30.34 0.42
C GLY A 10 -9.32 30.47 0.89
N ALA A 11 -8.93 31.65 1.36
CA ALA A 11 -7.58 31.88 1.89
C ALA A 11 -7.29 31.02 3.14
N ILE A 12 -8.24 30.90 4.06
CA ILE A 12 -8.10 30.06 5.26
C ILE A 12 -7.92 28.59 4.88
N VAL A 13 -8.75 28.07 3.97
CA VAL A 13 -8.67 26.68 3.51
C VAL A 13 -7.32 26.42 2.82
N PHE A 14 -6.87 27.33 1.96
CA PHE A 14 -5.59 27.19 1.28
C PHE A 14 -4.41 27.16 2.26
N VAL A 15 -4.39 28.06 3.24
CA VAL A 15 -3.35 28.07 4.28
C VAL A 15 -3.37 26.79 5.10
N ALA A 16 -4.55 26.27 5.46
CA ALA A 16 -4.66 25.01 6.18
C ALA A 16 -4.05 23.84 5.37
N ILE A 17 -4.37 23.74 4.07
CA ILE A 17 -3.82 22.71 3.18
C ILE A 17 -2.29 22.81 3.09
N ALA A 18 -1.75 24.02 2.92
CA ALA A 18 -0.31 24.24 2.84
C ALA A 18 0.43 23.81 4.12
N ILE A 19 -0.15 24.12 5.29
CA ILE A 19 0.40 23.69 6.59
C ILE A 19 0.37 22.17 6.71
N THR A 20 -0.73 21.52 6.35
CA THR A 20 -0.84 20.05 6.40
C THR A 20 0.18 19.37 5.48
N MET A 21 0.37 19.85 4.25
CA MET A 21 1.39 19.32 3.34
C MET A 21 2.81 19.46 3.92
N THR A 22 3.12 20.63 4.49
CA THR A 22 4.43 20.90 5.11
C THR A 22 4.65 20.00 6.32
N ALA A 23 3.63 19.77 7.12
CA ALA A 23 3.71 18.86 8.27
C ALA A 23 3.96 17.40 7.85
N ILE A 24 3.39 16.95 6.73
CA ILE A 24 3.61 15.59 6.19
C ILE A 24 5.06 15.43 5.68
N GLU A 25 5.60 16.43 5.00
CA GLU A 25 7.02 16.44 4.58
C GLU A 25 7.95 16.38 5.79
N MET A 26 7.66 17.15 6.84
CA MET A 26 8.46 17.18 8.06
C MET A 26 8.32 15.91 8.91
N ALA A 27 7.15 15.24 8.87
CA ALA A 27 6.89 14.01 9.60
C ALA A 27 7.45 12.76 8.89
N ARG A 28 7.86 12.87 7.62
CA ARG A 28 8.64 11.81 6.96
C ARG A 28 10.07 11.86 7.50
N ALA A 29 10.35 11.02 8.49
CA ALA A 29 11.71 10.63 8.81
C ALA A 29 12.42 10.12 7.54
N PRO A 30 13.74 10.35 7.37
CA PRO A 30 14.48 9.87 6.20
C PRO A 30 14.22 8.39 6.02
N GLU A 31 13.52 8.06 4.95
CA GLU A 31 13.11 6.69 4.69
C GLU A 31 14.38 5.85 4.52
N PRO A 32 14.64 4.86 5.40
CA PRO A 32 15.77 3.97 5.17
C PRO A 32 15.57 3.35 3.79
N PRO A 33 16.65 3.16 3.00
CA PRO A 33 16.52 2.66 1.64
C PRO A 33 15.66 1.40 1.68
N ARG A 34 14.56 1.41 0.93
CA ARG A 34 13.73 0.22 0.67
C ARG A 34 14.58 -0.80 -0.08
N GLY A 35 15.47 -1.47 0.64
CA GLY A 35 16.47 -2.36 0.10
C GLY A 35 16.60 -3.55 1.02
N GLU A 36 15.53 -4.34 1.14
CA GLU A 36 15.66 -5.79 1.43
C GLU A 36 14.33 -6.53 1.25
N SER A 37 13.21 -5.92 1.66
CA SER A 37 11.90 -6.60 1.65
C SER A 37 11.34 -6.81 0.23
N ALA A 38 11.63 -5.89 -0.71
CA ALA A 38 11.22 -6.04 -2.11
C ALA A 38 12.04 -7.13 -2.85
N ALA A 39 13.32 -7.31 -2.51
CA ALA A 39 14.23 -8.20 -3.25
C ALA A 39 13.90 -9.69 -3.06
N ILE A 40 13.44 -10.09 -1.87
CA ILE A 40 13.07 -11.49 -1.59
C ILE A 40 11.71 -11.84 -2.23
N ALA A 41 10.78 -10.88 -2.30
CA ALA A 41 9.53 -11.04 -3.04
C ALA A 41 9.76 -11.09 -4.56
N ASP A 42 10.72 -10.32 -5.09
CA ASP A 42 10.98 -10.23 -6.54
C ASP A 42 11.47 -11.55 -7.16
N ILE A 43 12.27 -12.35 -6.44
CA ILE A 43 12.78 -13.62 -6.98
C ILE A 43 11.63 -14.61 -7.19
N SER A 44 10.70 -14.72 -6.24
CA SER A 44 9.50 -15.56 -6.38
C SER A 44 8.48 -14.95 -7.37
N ALA A 45 8.36 -13.62 -7.40
CA ALA A 45 7.49 -12.87 -8.31
C ALA A 45 7.94 -12.89 -9.78
N SER A 46 9.22 -13.15 -10.03
CA SER A 46 9.76 -13.32 -11.39
C SER A 46 9.28 -14.61 -12.06
N THR A 47 8.86 -15.61 -11.28
CA THR A 47 8.44 -16.92 -11.77
C THR A 47 6.92 -17.13 -11.72
N ASP A 48 6.17 -16.38 -10.91
CA ASP A 48 4.70 -16.47 -10.88
C ASP A 48 4.06 -15.68 -12.04
N PRO A 49 3.42 -16.34 -13.02
CA PRO A 49 2.74 -15.65 -14.12
C PRO A 49 1.64 -14.71 -13.64
N LEU A 50 1.04 -14.96 -12.46
CA LEU A 50 0.02 -14.09 -11.90
C LEU A 50 0.59 -12.71 -11.50
N LEU A 51 1.80 -12.67 -10.97
CA LEU A 51 2.46 -11.43 -10.54
C LEU A 51 2.96 -10.61 -11.73
N ILE A 52 3.31 -11.27 -12.84
CA ILE A 52 3.62 -10.60 -14.11
C ILE A 52 2.37 -9.90 -14.65
N GLU A 53 1.22 -10.58 -14.68
CA GLU A 53 -0.05 -9.99 -15.13
C GLU A 53 -0.53 -8.85 -14.24
N LEU A 54 -0.40 -8.99 -12.91
CA LEU A 54 -0.76 -7.89 -12.00
C LEU A 54 0.10 -6.65 -12.21
N ARG A 55 1.41 -6.80 -12.49
CA ARG A 55 2.28 -5.67 -12.83
C ARG A 55 1.89 -5.01 -14.14
N ARG A 56 1.53 -5.79 -15.16
CA ARG A 56 0.97 -5.26 -16.42
C ARG A 56 -0.31 -4.47 -16.16
N CYS A 57 -1.21 -4.98 -15.32
CA CYS A 57 -2.44 -4.29 -14.97
C CYS A 57 -2.22 -3.01 -14.16
N GLN A 58 -1.20 -2.97 -13.31
CA GLN A 58 -0.82 -1.76 -12.57
C GLN A 58 -0.31 -0.65 -13.49
N SER A 59 0.47 -0.99 -14.53
CA SER A 59 0.97 0.03 -15.47
C SER A 59 -0.13 0.65 -16.34
N LEU A 60 -1.27 -0.04 -16.51
CA LEU A 60 -2.46 0.49 -17.19
C LEU A 60 -3.25 1.52 -16.36
N GLY A 61 -3.08 1.52 -15.03
CA GLY A 61 -3.81 2.41 -14.14
C GLY A 61 -5.32 2.26 -14.25
N GLN A 62 -6.04 3.37 -14.46
CA GLN A 62 -7.51 3.37 -14.56
C GLN A 62 -8.03 2.49 -15.70
N ALA A 63 -7.31 2.40 -16.82
CA ALA A 63 -7.72 1.55 -17.94
C ALA A 63 -7.77 0.06 -17.55
N GLY A 64 -6.89 -0.37 -16.64
CA GLY A 64 -6.89 -1.74 -16.11
C GLY A 64 -8.07 -2.05 -15.18
N ALA A 65 -8.76 -1.03 -14.65
CA ALA A 65 -9.93 -1.24 -13.79
C ALA A 65 -11.17 -1.74 -14.58
N SER A 66 -11.25 -1.42 -15.87
CA SER A 66 -12.31 -1.89 -16.79
C SER A 66 -11.91 -3.10 -17.63
N ASP A 67 -10.65 -3.53 -17.57
CA ASP A 67 -10.13 -4.63 -18.37
C ASP A 67 -10.50 -5.99 -17.75
N ALA A 68 -11.12 -6.87 -18.54
CA ALA A 68 -11.62 -8.16 -18.07
C ALA A 68 -10.50 -9.11 -17.61
N ASP A 69 -9.34 -9.07 -18.26
CA ASP A 69 -8.19 -9.90 -17.88
C ASP A 69 -7.56 -9.41 -16.58
N CYS A 70 -7.48 -8.09 -16.40
CA CYS A 70 -7.00 -7.49 -15.16
C CYS A 70 -7.93 -7.78 -13.97
N LEU A 71 -9.25 -7.71 -14.17
CA LEU A 71 -10.22 -8.07 -13.14
C LEU A 71 -10.10 -9.54 -12.72
N ARG A 72 -9.86 -10.44 -13.69
CA ARG A 72 -9.62 -11.87 -13.43
C ARG A 72 -8.33 -12.11 -12.64
N ALA A 73 -7.23 -11.46 -13.03
CA ALA A 73 -5.96 -11.57 -12.32
C ALA A 73 -6.06 -11.08 -10.86
N TRP A 74 -6.77 -9.96 -10.64
CA TRP A 74 -7.03 -9.45 -9.29
C TRP A 74 -7.89 -10.38 -8.44
N ALA A 75 -8.94 -10.96 -9.03
CA ALA A 75 -9.79 -11.91 -8.33
C ALA A 75 -9.01 -13.14 -7.87
N GLU A 76 -8.13 -13.67 -8.72
CA GLU A 76 -7.26 -14.81 -8.41
C GLU A 76 -6.23 -14.48 -7.32
N ASN A 77 -5.58 -13.32 -7.39
CA ASN A 77 -4.64 -12.86 -6.37
C ASN A 77 -5.29 -12.79 -4.98
N ARG A 78 -6.49 -12.20 -4.92
CA ARG A 78 -7.25 -12.10 -3.69
C ARG A 78 -7.65 -13.48 -3.16
N ARG A 79 -8.02 -14.43 -4.02
CA ARG A 79 -8.33 -15.81 -3.61
C ARG A 79 -7.13 -16.49 -2.97
N ARG A 80 -5.93 -16.37 -3.58
CA ARG A 80 -4.69 -16.93 -3.04
C ARG A 80 -4.33 -16.31 -1.69
N PHE A 81 -4.45 -14.98 -1.57
CA PHE A 81 -4.16 -14.28 -0.33
C PHE A 81 -5.10 -14.65 0.82
N LEU A 82 -6.38 -14.89 0.50
CA LEU A 82 -7.41 -15.26 1.48
C LEU A 82 -7.55 -16.78 1.67
N ALA A 83 -6.76 -17.60 0.98
CA ALA A 83 -6.85 -19.04 1.08
C ALA A 83 -6.47 -19.52 2.51
N PRO A 84 -7.21 -20.50 3.08
CA PRO A 84 -6.80 -21.14 4.32
C PRO A 84 -5.40 -21.74 4.19
N GLY A 85 -4.49 -21.37 5.10
CA GLY A 85 -3.07 -21.79 5.05
C GLY A 85 -2.12 -20.87 4.28
N ALA A 86 -2.62 -19.79 3.67
CA ALA A 86 -1.77 -18.78 3.00
C ALA A 86 -1.05 -17.84 3.99
N ARG A 87 -1.50 -17.78 5.25
CA ARG A 87 -0.76 -17.05 6.30
C ARG A 87 0.49 -17.86 6.65
N PRO A 88 1.70 -17.26 6.54
CA PRO A 88 2.85 -17.81 7.26
C PRO A 88 2.40 -17.93 8.72
N ALA A 89 2.51 -19.14 9.30
CA ALA A 89 2.29 -19.30 10.73
C ALA A 89 3.15 -18.22 11.40
N ALA A 90 2.50 -17.30 12.12
CA ALA A 90 3.23 -16.32 12.89
C ALA A 90 4.16 -17.14 13.79
N ARG A 91 5.48 -17.04 13.56
CA ARG A 91 6.47 -17.60 14.47
C ARG A 91 6.33 -16.78 15.75
N ILE A 92 5.43 -17.18 16.63
CA ILE A 92 5.49 -16.79 18.03
C ILE A 92 6.63 -17.64 18.58
N PRO A 93 7.78 -17.07 18.98
CA PRO A 93 8.81 -17.85 19.62
C PRO A 93 8.23 -18.42 20.92
N ASP A 94 8.19 -19.75 21.04
CA ASP A 94 7.71 -20.53 22.19
C ASP A 94 8.51 -20.31 23.50
N GLY A 95 9.32 -19.24 23.58
CA GLY A 95 10.27 -19.01 24.67
C GLY A 95 9.77 -18.15 25.83
N ALA A 96 8.51 -17.72 25.84
CA ALA A 96 7.96 -16.85 26.90
C ALA A 96 7.00 -17.58 27.83
N ILE A 97 7.25 -18.85 28.14
CA ILE A 97 6.69 -19.49 29.35
C ILE A 97 7.75 -19.35 30.45
N PRO A 98 7.58 -18.46 31.44
CA PRO A 98 8.42 -18.48 32.62
C PRO A 98 8.21 -19.81 33.33
N MET A 99 9.27 -20.58 33.46
CA MET A 99 9.31 -21.75 34.34
C MET A 99 9.25 -21.21 35.77
N GLU A 100 8.05 -21.18 36.36
CA GLU A 100 7.85 -20.90 37.77
C GLU A 100 8.26 -22.14 38.57
N ASN A 101 9.23 -21.98 39.47
CA ASN A 101 9.74 -22.99 40.39
C ASN A 101 9.86 -22.40 41.79
#